data_AF-A0A9E3WQ47-F1
#
_entry.id   AF-A0A9E3WQ47-F1
#
_cell.length_a   1.000
_cell.length_b   1.000
_cell.length_c   1.000
_cell.angle_alpha   90.00
_cell.angle_beta   90.00
_cell.angle_gamma   90.00
#
_symmetry.space_group_name_H-M   'P 1'
#
loop_
_entity.id
_entity.type
_entity.pdbx_description
1 polymer ?
#
loop_
_entity_poly.entity_id
_entity_poly.type
_entity_poly.pdbx_seq_one_letter_code
_entity_poly.pdbx_strand_id
1 'polypeptide(L)'
;MDPHATWKQMQEELMAENWETAIELAEALLEWIDGNGSPPLVGSKDLPYGWHRELARAGARYVLIAAGFEKIDAEAEVEEQTARESTEADDDAS
;
A
#
# COMPACT_ATOMS: atom_id res chain seq x y z
N MET A 1 -6.87 -7.78 17.26
CA MET A 1 -5.69 -7.58 16.40
C MET A 1 -4.54 -7.13 17.29
N ASP A 2 -3.30 -7.56 16.99
CA ASP A 2 -2.11 -6.94 17.58
C ASP A 2 -1.63 -5.81 16.65
N PRO A 3 -1.80 -4.53 17.02
CA PRO A 3 -1.44 -3.42 16.15
C PRO A 3 0.06 -3.36 15.85
N HIS A 4 0.91 -3.84 16.75
CA HIS A 4 2.36 -3.85 16.55
C HIS A 4 2.77 -4.87 15.50
N ALA A 5 2.19 -6.06 15.59
CA ALA A 5 2.41 -7.11 14.59
C ALA A 5 1.89 -6.67 13.22
N THR A 6 0.67 -6.12 13.15
CA THR A 6 0.08 -5.61 11.91
C THR A 6 0.92 -4.49 11.28
N TRP A 7 1.37 -3.52 12.08
CA TRP A 7 2.27 -2.45 11.60
C TRP A 7 3.58 -2.98 11.03
N LYS A 8 4.20 -3.96 11.70
CA LYS A 8 5.45 -4.58 11.24
C LYS A 8 5.24 -5.35 9.94
N GLN A 9 4.23 -6.19 9.89
CA GLN A 9 3.90 -6.98 8.70
C GLN A 9 3.58 -6.07 7.51
N MET A 10 2.80 -5.01 7.72
CA MET A 10 2.47 -4.05 6.64
C MET A 10 3.73 -3.47 5.99
N GLN A 11 4.75 -3.13 6.79
CA GLN A 11 6.04 -2.64 6.26
C GLN A 11 6.83 -3.73 5.57
N GLU A 12 6.82 -4.96 6.09
CA GLU A 12 7.51 -6.11 5.48
C GLU A 12 6.93 -6.44 4.11
N GLU A 13 5.60 -6.48 3.99
CA GLU A 13 4.89 -6.70 2.73
C GLU A 13 5.10 -5.54 1.74
N LEU A 14 5.11 -4.29 2.23
CA LEU A 14 5.45 -3.12 1.42
C LEU A 14 6.87 -3.21 0.86
N MET A 15 7.85 -3.62 1.67
CA MET A 15 9.24 -3.79 1.22
C MET A 15 9.42 -4.98 0.28
N ALA A 16 8.51 -5.95 0.31
CA ALA A 16 8.47 -7.09 -0.58
C ALA A 16 7.65 -6.83 -1.86
N GLU A 17 7.12 -5.63 -2.05
CA GLU A 17 6.22 -5.26 -3.16
C GLU A 17 4.94 -6.12 -3.21
N ASN A 18 4.58 -6.73 -2.08
CA ASN A 18 3.34 -7.49 -1.92
C ASN A 18 2.18 -6.52 -1.61
N TRP A 19 1.84 -5.70 -2.61
CA TRP A 19 0.91 -4.59 -2.48
C TRP A 19 -0.48 -5.00 -1.97
N GLU A 20 -1.01 -6.15 -2.41
CA GLU A 20 -2.31 -6.66 -1.97
C GLU A 20 -2.35 -6.85 -0.45
N THR A 21 -1.42 -7.63 0.10
CA THR A 21 -1.32 -7.85 1.55
C THR A 21 -1.02 -6.56 2.31
N ALA A 22 -0.15 -5.70 1.76
CA ALA A 22 0.16 -4.41 2.39
C ALA A 22 -1.08 -3.51 2.50
N ILE A 23 -1.94 -3.50 1.48
CA ILE A 23 -3.23 -2.76 1.48
C ILE A 23 -4.15 -3.33 2.55
N GLU A 24 -4.37 -4.66 2.59
CA GLU A 24 -5.25 -5.29 3.58
C GLU A 24 -4.82 -4.95 5.02
N LEU A 25 -3.52 -5.01 5.30
CA LEU A 25 -2.96 -4.67 6.60
C LEU A 25 -3.11 -3.18 6.92
N ALA A 26 -2.94 -2.30 5.92
CA ALA A 26 -3.13 -0.87 6.07
C ALA A 26 -4.60 -0.51 6.38
N GLU A 27 -5.56 -1.09 5.66
CA GLU A 27 -7.00 -0.90 5.90
C GLU A 27 -7.39 -1.40 7.29
N ALA A 28 -6.98 -2.61 7.66
CA ALA A 28 -7.24 -3.16 8.98
C ALA A 28 -6.67 -2.27 10.09
N LEU A 29 -5.43 -1.79 9.93
CA LEU A 29 -4.80 -0.92 10.91
C LEU A 29 -5.54 0.42 11.04
N LEU A 30 -6.00 1.01 9.93
CA LEU A 30 -6.80 2.24 9.95
C LEU A 30 -8.13 2.04 10.64
N GLU A 31 -8.85 0.96 10.32
CA GLU A 31 -10.13 0.63 10.98
C GLU A 31 -9.94 0.49 12.50
N TRP A 32 -8.90 -0.22 12.92
CA TRP A 32 -8.57 -0.37 14.34
C TRP A 32 -8.27 0.96 15.01
N ILE A 33 -7.42 1.79 14.41
CA ILE A 33 -7.03 3.09 14.96
C ILE A 33 -8.24 4.03 15.03
N ASP A 34 -8.98 4.18 13.93
CA ASP A 34 -10.12 5.09 13.85
C ASP A 34 -11.31 4.61 14.71
N GLY A 35 -11.38 3.29 15.00
CA GLY A 35 -12.25 2.68 16.01
C GLY A 35 -11.82 2.89 17.47
N ASN A 36 -10.95 3.85 17.78
CA ASN A 36 -10.36 4.10 19.11
C ASN A 36 -9.49 2.96 19.65
N GLY A 37 -9.05 2.02 18.81
CA GLY A 37 -8.05 1.03 19.18
C GLY A 37 -6.71 1.67 19.59
N SER A 38 -5.92 0.95 20.38
CA SER A 38 -4.57 1.39 20.75
C SER A 38 -3.67 1.35 19.51
N PRO A 39 -2.93 2.44 19.20
CA PRO A 39 -2.02 2.45 18.06
C PRO A 39 -0.77 1.58 18.34
N PRO A 40 -0.04 1.16 17.29
CA PRO A 40 1.29 0.60 17.45
C PRO A 40 2.27 1.68 17.89
N LEU A 41 3.36 1.27 18.55
CA LEU A 41 4.50 2.15 18.77
C LEU A 41 5.28 2.32 17.46
N VAL A 42 5.20 3.53 16.90
CA VAL A 42 5.94 3.93 15.69
C VAL A 42 7.16 4.76 16.07
N GLY A 43 8.35 4.37 15.58
CA GLY A 43 9.59 5.13 15.76
C GLY A 43 10.10 5.12 17.19
N SER A 44 10.44 6.31 17.73
CA SER A 44 10.93 6.46 19.11
C SER A 44 9.79 6.25 20.12
N LYS A 45 10.09 5.57 21.22
CA LYS A 45 9.14 5.36 22.33
C LYS A 45 8.77 6.64 23.09
N ASP A 46 9.58 7.69 22.97
CA ASP A 46 9.44 8.93 23.75
C ASP A 46 8.67 10.01 22.98
N LEU A 47 7.87 9.61 21.99
CA LEU A 47 7.05 10.53 21.22
C LEU A 47 5.93 11.13 22.09
N PRO A 48 5.53 12.40 21.86
CA PRO A 48 4.46 13.00 22.64
C PRO A 48 3.12 12.26 22.46
N TYR A 49 2.21 12.47 23.39
CA TYR A 49 0.90 11.81 23.38
C TYR A 49 0.18 11.99 22.03
N GLY A 50 -0.36 10.90 21.49
CA GLY A 50 -1.07 10.88 20.21
C GLY A 50 -0.18 10.74 18.96
N TRP A 51 1.14 10.97 19.05
CA TRP A 51 2.00 10.89 17.86
C TRP A 51 2.09 9.49 17.25
N HIS A 52 2.12 8.45 18.09
CA HIS A 52 2.10 7.07 17.60
C HIS A 52 0.85 6.76 16.77
N ARG A 53 -0.29 7.32 17.16
CA ARG A 53 -1.56 7.21 16.41
C ARG A 53 -1.45 7.92 15.07
N GLU A 54 -1.02 9.18 15.07
CA GLU A 54 -0.93 9.97 13.83
C GLU A 54 0.09 9.39 12.84
N LEU A 55 1.25 8.94 13.32
CA LEU A 55 2.26 8.32 12.46
C LEU A 55 1.79 6.97 11.90
N ALA A 56 1.16 6.12 12.72
CA ALA A 56 0.61 4.86 12.23
C ALA A 56 -0.48 5.09 11.18
N ARG A 57 -1.36 6.07 11.42
CA ARG A 57 -2.42 6.47 10.48
C ARG A 57 -1.86 7.03 9.18
N ALA A 58 -0.85 7.89 9.27
CA ALA A 58 -0.19 8.45 8.10
C ALA A 58 0.52 7.36 7.27
N GLY A 59 1.23 6.43 7.93
CA GLY A 59 1.89 5.30 7.27
C GLY A 59 0.90 4.39 6.55
N ALA A 60 -0.20 4.02 7.21
CA ALA A 60 -1.22 3.20 6.58
C ALA A 60 -1.88 3.91 5.38
N ARG A 61 -2.19 5.20 5.49
CA ARG A 61 -2.70 6.00 4.36
C ARG A 61 -1.72 6.09 3.20
N TYR A 62 -0.43 6.23 3.50
CA TYR A 62 0.60 6.25 2.47
C TYR A 62 0.60 4.96 1.66
N VAL A 63 0.50 3.79 2.30
CA VAL A 63 0.42 2.50 1.61
C VAL A 63 -0.77 2.46 0.63
N LEU A 64 -1.94 2.91 1.06
CA LEU A 64 -3.13 2.95 0.20
C LEU A 64 -2.96 3.87 -1.01
N ILE A 65 -2.32 5.04 -0.82
CA ILE A 65 -2.05 5.99 -1.90
C ILE A 65 -0.99 5.43 -2.86
N ALA A 66 0.09 4.86 -2.33
CA ALA A 66 1.18 4.26 -3.11
C ALA A 66 0.66 3.12 -3.99
N ALA A 67 -0.17 2.23 -3.42
CA ALA A 67 -0.82 1.17 -4.18
C ALA A 67 -1.76 1.70 -5.28
N GLY A 68 -2.38 2.87 -5.06
CA GLY A 68 -3.18 3.54 -6.09
C GLY A 68 -2.35 3.99 -7.29
N PHE A 69 -1.12 4.48 -7.06
CA PHE A 69 -0.19 4.82 -8.14
C PHE A 69 0.32 3.58 -8.87
N GLU A 70 0.67 2.52 -8.15
CA GLU A 70 1.13 1.26 -8.75
C GLU A 70 0.11 0.65 -9.71
N LYS A 71 -1.18 0.68 -9.32
CA LYS A 71 -2.26 0.19 -10.19
C LYS A 71 -2.35 0.98 -11.49
N ILE A 72 -2.16 2.30 -11.44
CA ILE A 72 -2.21 3.17 -12.62
C ILE A 72 -1.03 2.84 -13.55
N ASP A 73 0.17 2.66 -13.01
CA ASP A 73 1.36 2.35 -13.82
C ASP A 73 1.22 0.95 -14.48
N ALA A 74 0.75 -0.06 -13.75
CA ALA A 74 0.50 -1.39 -14.30
C ALA A 74 -0.58 -1.40 -15.40
N GLU A 75 -1.65 -0.64 -15.25
CA GLU A 75 -2.70 -0.49 -16.28
C GLU A 75 -2.14 0.18 -17.55
N ALA A 76 -1.30 1.21 -17.39
CA ALA A 76 -0.66 1.90 -18.50
C ALA A 76 0.30 0.98 -19.29
N GLU A 77 1.06 0.11 -18.61
CA GLU A 77 1.95 -0.85 -19.26
C GLU A 77 1.17 -1.89 -20.10
N VAL A 78 0.02 -2.37 -19.60
CA VAL A 78 -0.85 -3.30 -20.33
C VAL A 78 -1.44 -2.63 -21.57
N GLU A 79 -1.90 -1.38 -21.46
CA GLU A 79 -2.40 -0.62 -22.61
C GLU A 79 -1.30 -0.42 -23.68
N GLU A 80 -0.07 -0.13 -23.26
CA GLU A 80 1.06 0.04 -24.18
C GLU A 80 1.46 -1.28 -24.87
N GLN A 81 1.43 -2.41 -24.14
CA GLN A 81 1.71 -3.74 -24.72
C GLN A 81 0.65 -4.15 -25.73
N THR A 82 -0.64 -3.99 -25.40
CA THR A 82 -1.75 -4.30 -26.30
C THR A 82 -1.73 -3.43 -27.56
N ALA A 83 -1.34 -2.16 -27.45
CA ALA A 83 -1.16 -1.27 -28.60
C ALA A 83 -0.01 -1.70 -29.53
N ARG A 84 1.11 -2.19 -28.98
CA ARG A 84 2.24 -2.73 -29.76
C ARG A 84 1.86 -4.01 -30.50
N GLU A 85 1.24 -4.96 -29.82
CA GLU A 85 0.80 -6.22 -30.43
C GLU A 85 -0.23 -6.00 -31.55
N SER A 86 -1.11 -5.01 -31.40
CA SER A 86 -2.09 -4.65 -32.44
C SER A 86 -1.43 -4.03 -33.68
N THR A 87 -0.29 -3.36 -33.53
CA THR A 87 0.43 -2.71 -34.65
C THR A 87 1.28 -3.73 -35.43
N GLU A 88 1.88 -4.72 -34.76
CA GLU A 88 2.63 -5.79 -35.43
C GLU A 88 1.72 -6.78 -36.20
N ALA A 89 0.49 -6.98 -35.75
CA ALA A 89 -0.46 -7.89 -36.42
C ALA A 89 -0.95 -7.38 -37.79
N ASP A 90 -0.94 -6.07 -38.02
CA ASP A 90 -1.38 -5.47 -39.29
C ASP A 90 -0.26 -5.42 -40.36
N ASP A 91 1.02 -5.42 -39.95
CA ASP A 91 2.18 -5.37 -40.87
C ASP A 91 2.54 -6.73 -41.49
N ASP A 92 2.17 -7.87 -40.88
CA ASP A 92 2.42 -9.22 -41.43
C ASP A 92 1.33 -9.69 -42.41
N ALA A 93 0.32 -8.85 -42.67
CA ALA A 93 -0.80 -9.16 -43.58
C ALA A 93 -0.68 -8.54 -45.00
N SER A 94 0.46 -7.89 -45.33
CA SER A 94 0.67 -7.18 -46.61
C SER A 94 1.65 -7.86 -47.58
#